data_AF-A0A3Q2WSH9-F1
#
_entry.id   AF-A0A3Q2WSH9-F1
#
_cell.length_a   1.000
_cell.length_b   1.000
_cell.length_c   1.000
_cell.angle_alpha   90.00
_cell.angle_beta   90.00
_cell.angle_gamma   90.00
#
_symmetry.space_group_name_H-M   'P 1'
#
loop_
_entity.id
_entity.type
_entity.pdbx_description
1 polymer ?
#
loop_
_entity_poly.entity_id
_entity_poly.type
_entity_poly.pdbx_seq_one_letter_code
_entity_poly.pdbx_strand_id
1 'polypeptide(L)'
;DLSKKGAVDEAIEHVVSLLNSREEYFTTSSCSGRVILIDGAPESSAVQKQNCAWLFVSHHKCTSEDLLSALAGCSGDAVLKFEPFVLHVQCRRLEDAQLMVSLS
;
A
#
# COMPACT_ATOMS: atom_id res chain seq x y z
N ASP A 1 10.87 9.86 -0.91
CA ASP A 1 9.94 8.79 -0.52
C ASP A 1 9.76 8.86 1.00
N LEU A 2 8.53 9.04 1.47
CA LEU A 2 8.18 9.08 2.90
C LEU A 2 7.51 7.77 3.37
N SER A 3 7.50 6.73 2.52
CA SER A 3 6.99 5.42 2.89
C SER A 3 7.84 4.79 4.01
N LYS A 4 7.24 3.93 4.84
CA LYS A 4 7.98 3.16 5.87
C LYS A 4 9.11 2.31 5.27
N LYS A 5 9.02 1.97 3.97
CA LYS A 5 10.02 1.18 3.22
C LYS A 5 11.20 2.04 2.77
N GLY A 6 11.00 3.35 2.58
CA GLY A 6 12.03 4.28 2.12
C GLY A 6 12.52 4.06 0.68
N ALA A 7 11.85 3.18 -0.08
CA ALA A 7 12.14 2.89 -1.47
C ALA A 7 10.85 2.59 -2.26
N VAL A 8 10.88 2.92 -3.55
CA VAL A 8 9.79 2.63 -4.50
C VAL A 8 9.69 1.12 -4.71
N ASP A 9 8.46 0.61 -4.83
CA ASP A 9 8.22 -0.79 -5.14
C ASP A 9 8.66 -1.09 -6.59
N GLU A 10 9.55 -2.09 -6.77
CA GLU A 10 10.10 -2.48 -8.09
C GLU A 10 9.03 -2.68 -9.16
N ALA A 11 7.89 -3.25 -8.77
CA ALA A 11 6.76 -3.52 -9.66
C ALA A 11 6.18 -2.26 -10.34
N ILE A 12 6.36 -1.07 -9.75
CA ILE A 12 5.81 0.20 -10.25
C ILE A 12 6.89 1.26 -10.48
N GLU A 13 8.16 0.92 -10.34
CA GLU A 13 9.29 1.84 -10.52
C GLU A 13 9.24 2.51 -11.90
N HIS A 14 8.93 1.75 -12.94
CA HIS A 14 8.79 2.25 -14.30
C HIS A 14 7.69 3.31 -14.44
N VAL A 15 6.55 3.15 -13.76
CA VAL A 15 5.45 4.13 -13.78
C VAL A 15 5.85 5.39 -13.04
N VAL A 16 6.47 5.24 -11.87
CA VAL A 16 6.96 6.37 -11.05
C VAL A 16 8.00 7.18 -11.83
N SER A 17 8.95 6.52 -12.47
CA SER A 17 9.98 7.15 -13.29
C SER A 17 9.38 7.86 -14.51
N LEU A 18 8.43 7.22 -15.21
CA LEU A 18 7.74 7.84 -16.34
C LEU A 18 7.02 9.12 -15.94
N LEU A 19 6.26 9.11 -14.84
CA LEU A 19 5.53 10.29 -14.38
C LEU A 19 6.48 11.40 -13.94
N ASN A 20 7.52 11.09 -13.18
CA ASN A 20 8.49 12.09 -12.72
C ASN A 20 9.39 12.63 -13.85
N SER A 21 9.41 11.99 -15.03
CA SER A 21 10.12 12.50 -16.21
C SER A 21 9.37 13.62 -16.96
N ARG A 22 8.11 13.87 -16.59
CA ARG A 22 7.23 14.88 -17.19
C ARG A 22 7.19 16.11 -16.29
N GLU A 23 7.26 17.30 -16.87
CA GLU A 23 7.21 18.55 -16.09
C GLU A 23 5.84 18.79 -15.43
N GLU A 24 4.80 18.12 -15.93
CA GLU A 24 3.43 18.27 -15.47
C GLU A 24 3.13 17.46 -14.21
N TYR A 25 3.98 16.47 -13.87
CA TYR A 25 3.68 15.48 -12.83
C TYR A 25 4.84 15.26 -11.87
N PHE A 26 4.49 15.02 -10.60
CA PHE A 26 5.45 14.63 -9.59
C PHE A 26 4.82 13.68 -8.56
N THR A 27 5.39 12.50 -8.39
CA THR A 27 4.92 11.49 -7.42
C THR A 27 5.44 11.82 -6.01
N THR A 28 4.57 11.77 -5.01
CA THR A 28 4.96 12.03 -3.60
C THR A 28 5.04 10.77 -2.76
N SER A 29 4.20 9.78 -3.05
CA SER A 29 4.20 8.46 -2.43
C SER A 29 3.48 7.45 -3.33
N SER A 30 3.86 6.19 -3.18
CA SER A 30 3.39 5.09 -4.02
C SER A 30 3.37 3.77 -3.26
N CYS A 31 2.48 2.86 -3.64
CA CYS A 31 2.47 1.47 -3.17
C CYS A 31 1.97 0.59 -4.32
N SER A 32 2.69 -0.48 -4.67
CA SER A 32 2.28 -1.43 -5.71
C SER A 32 1.06 -2.28 -5.34
N GLY A 33 0.52 -2.07 -4.15
CA GLY A 33 -0.45 -2.94 -3.49
C GLY A 33 0.25 -3.91 -2.54
N ARG A 34 -0.49 -4.38 -1.54
CA ARG A 34 0.05 -5.28 -0.51
C ARG A 34 -1.01 -6.20 0.08
N VAL A 35 -0.58 -7.39 0.46
CA VAL A 35 -1.31 -8.29 1.35
C VAL A 35 -0.83 -8.02 2.77
N ILE A 36 -1.78 -7.84 3.69
CA ILE A 36 -1.50 -7.60 5.09
C ILE A 36 -2.32 -8.56 5.96
N LEU A 37 -1.68 -9.06 7.01
CA LEU A 37 -2.34 -9.76 8.10
C LEU A 37 -2.18 -8.92 9.36
N ILE A 38 -3.29 -8.63 10.00
CA ILE A 38 -3.33 -7.77 11.18
C ILE A 38 -4.00 -8.55 12.31
N ASP A 39 -3.45 -8.43 13.52
CA ASP A 39 -4.06 -8.97 14.73
C ASP A 39 -5.40 -8.26 15.00
N GLY A 40 -6.47 -9.04 15.10
CA GLY A 40 -7.85 -8.59 15.28
C GLY A 40 -8.20 -8.51 16.75
N ALA A 41 -7.45 -7.73 17.53
CA ALA A 41 -7.66 -7.57 18.97
C ALA A 41 -9.16 -7.36 19.28
N PRO A 42 -9.72 -8.10 20.27
CA PRO A 42 -11.10 -7.89 20.67
C PRO A 42 -11.21 -6.51 21.33
N GLU A 43 -12.36 -5.85 21.17
CA GLU A 43 -12.71 -4.56 21.77
C GLU A 43 -12.27 -3.29 21.01
N SER A 44 -12.88 -3.03 19.85
CA SER A 44 -13.62 -1.76 19.63
C SER A 44 -14.22 -1.71 18.23
N SER A 45 -15.50 -1.38 18.13
CA SER A 45 -16.26 -1.16 16.89
C SER A 45 -15.83 0.07 16.07
N ALA A 46 -14.60 0.55 16.26
CA ALA A 46 -14.03 1.71 15.58
C ALA A 46 -12.94 1.27 14.59
N VAL A 47 -12.79 2.00 13.50
CA VAL A 47 -11.72 1.78 12.51
C VAL A 47 -10.35 1.97 13.18
N GLN A 48 -9.74 0.89 13.67
CA GLN A 48 -8.44 0.92 14.33
C GLN A 48 -7.34 1.12 13.28
N LYS A 49 -6.94 2.38 13.06
CA LYS A 49 -5.71 2.72 12.33
C LYS A 49 -4.48 2.81 13.25
N GLN A 50 -4.68 2.77 14.57
CA GLN A 50 -3.65 2.93 15.59
C GLN A 50 -3.69 1.72 16.54
N ASN A 51 -2.52 1.21 16.92
CA ASN A 51 -2.30 0.08 17.83
C ASN A 51 -2.66 -1.35 17.36
N CYS A 52 -2.99 -1.59 16.09
CA CYS A 52 -3.07 -2.97 15.60
C CYS A 52 -1.66 -3.55 15.36
N ALA A 53 -1.40 -4.76 15.86
CA ALA A 53 -0.17 -5.47 15.58
C ALA A 53 -0.19 -5.99 14.14
N TRP A 54 0.84 -5.64 13.37
CA TRP A 54 1.02 -6.13 12.00
C TRP A 54 1.70 -7.49 12.07
N LEU A 55 0.96 -8.55 11.76
CA LEU A 55 1.46 -9.92 11.80
C LEU A 55 2.23 -10.27 10.52
N PHE A 56 1.80 -9.74 9.38
CA PHE A 56 2.43 -9.96 8.08
C PHE A 56 2.21 -8.80 7.11
N VAL A 57 3.21 -8.52 6.27
CA VAL A 57 3.12 -7.59 5.14
C VAL A 57 3.91 -8.15 3.96
N SER A 58 3.28 -8.19 2.79
CA SER A 58 3.99 -8.44 1.53
C SER A 58 3.47 -7.54 0.42
N HIS A 59 4.41 -6.98 -0.35
CA HIS A 59 4.15 -6.25 -1.59
C HIS A 59 4.18 -7.19 -2.82
N HIS A 60 4.35 -8.48 -2.59
CA HIS A 60 4.40 -9.53 -3.61
C HIS A 60 3.34 -10.61 -3.32
N LYS A 61 3.21 -11.57 -4.24
CA LYS A 61 2.42 -12.78 -3.97
C LYS A 61 2.98 -13.49 -2.73
N CYS A 62 2.11 -13.93 -1.83
CA CYS A 62 2.45 -14.75 -0.69
C CYS A 62 1.79 -16.13 -0.82
N THR A 63 2.34 -17.12 -0.13
CA THR A 63 1.78 -18.47 -0.04
C THR A 63 0.85 -18.60 1.16
N SER A 64 0.11 -19.71 1.23
CA SER A 64 -0.68 -20.02 2.43
C SER A 64 0.23 -20.30 3.64
N GLU A 65 1.40 -20.89 3.40
CA GLU A 65 2.40 -21.18 4.43
C GLU A 65 2.97 -19.91 5.07
N ASP A 66 3.19 -18.86 4.28
CA ASP A 66 3.62 -17.55 4.79
C ASP A 66 2.61 -16.98 5.80
N LEU A 67 1.32 -17.09 5.46
CA LEU A 67 0.22 -16.60 6.30
C LEU A 67 0.04 -17.46 7.56
N LEU A 68 0.10 -18.79 7.43
CA LEU A 68 0.01 -19.71 8.57
C LEU A 68 1.16 -19.50 9.56
N SER A 69 2.38 -19.24 9.05
CA SER A 69 3.54 -18.94 9.89
C SER A 69 3.36 -17.64 10.66
N ALA A 70 2.81 -16.60 10.01
CA ALA A 70 2.51 -15.33 10.65
C ALA A 70 1.39 -15.43 11.71
N LEU A 71 0.48 -16.40 11.57
CA LEU A 71 -0.59 -16.67 12.54
C LEU A 71 -0.14 -17.46 13.77
N ALA A 72 1.03 -18.12 13.73
CA ALA A 72 1.45 -19.06 14.78
C ALA A 72 1.55 -18.43 16.19
N GLY A 73 1.73 -17.12 16.28
CA GLY A 73 1.76 -16.36 17.55
C GLY A 73 0.46 -15.60 17.86
N CYS A 74 -0.57 -15.70 17.01
CA CYS A 74 -1.83 -15.00 17.20
C CYS A 74 -2.73 -15.77 18.16
N SER A 75 -3.18 -15.13 19.23
CA SER A 75 -4.07 -15.73 20.24
C SER A 75 -5.56 -15.42 20.03
N GLY A 76 -5.91 -14.69 18.96
CA GLY A 76 -7.27 -14.24 18.67
C GLY A 76 -7.58 -14.22 17.17
N ASP A 77 -8.61 -13.46 16.80
CA ASP A 77 -8.99 -13.25 15.42
C ASP A 77 -7.87 -12.51 14.66
N ALA A 78 -7.78 -12.75 13.36
CA ALA A 78 -6.87 -12.03 12.48
C ALA A 78 -7.59 -11.58 11.22
N VAL A 79 -7.22 -10.39 10.74
CA VAL A 79 -7.78 -9.81 9.52
C VAL A 79 -6.77 -9.94 8.40
N LEU A 80 -7.09 -10.77 7.41
CA LEU A 80 -6.39 -10.80 6.13
C LEU A 80 -7.01 -9.74 5.21
N LYS A 81 -6.19 -8.81 4.72
CA LYS A 81 -6.62 -7.72 3.85
C LYS A 81 -5.70 -7.57 2.65
N PHE A 82 -6.28 -7.24 1.52
CA PHE A 82 -5.56 -6.72 0.36
C PHE A 82 -5.78 -5.21 0.25
N GLU A 83 -4.69 -4.46 0.09
CA GLU A 83 -4.73 -3.04 -0.25
C GLU A 83 -4.22 -2.89 -1.69
N PRO A 84 -5.01 -2.28 -2.59
CA PRO A 84 -4.66 -2.20 -3.99
C PRO A 84 -3.50 -1.21 -4.24
N PHE A 85 -3.02 -1.20 -5.48
CA PHE A 85 -2.12 -0.19 -5.99
C PHE A 85 -2.66 1.23 -5.70
N VAL A 86 -1.79 2.10 -5.21
CA VAL A 86 -2.11 3.51 -4.97
C VAL A 86 -0.92 4.39 -5.30
N LEU A 87 -1.20 5.53 -5.90
CA LEU A 87 -0.21 6.53 -6.27
C LEU A 87 -0.74 7.92 -5.91
N HIS A 88 0.10 8.72 -5.25
CA HIS A 88 -0.16 10.14 -5.04
C HIS A 88 0.68 10.95 -6.02
N VAL A 89 0.01 11.68 -6.90
CA VAL A 89 0.64 12.49 -7.95
C VAL A 89 0.22 13.94 -7.79
N GLN A 90 1.20 14.84 -7.70
CA GLN A 90 1.00 16.27 -7.86
C GLN A 90 0.96 16.59 -9.34
N CYS A 91 -0.03 17.36 -9.75
CA CYS A 91 -0.21 17.82 -11.12
C CYS A 91 0.02 19.32 -11.16
N ARG A 92 0.68 19.80 -12.22
CA ARG A 92 1.04 21.23 -12.37
C ARG A 92 -0.19 22.12 -12.50
N ARG A 93 -1.22 21.67 -13.23
CA ARG A 93 -2.48 22.38 -13.42
C ARG A 93 -3.66 21.44 -13.26
N LEU A 94 -4.86 22.02 -13.18
CA LEU A 94 -6.10 21.28 -13.04
C LEU A 94 -6.37 20.39 -14.27
N GLU A 95 -6.04 20.87 -15.47
CA GLU A 95 -6.25 20.13 -16.72
C GLU A 95 -5.35 18.88 -16.76
N ASP A 96 -4.12 18.98 -16.26
CA ASP A 96 -3.19 17.86 -16.17
C ASP A 96 -3.73 16.79 -15.19
N ALA A 97 -4.33 17.22 -14.07
CA ALA A 97 -4.99 16.32 -13.12
C ALA A 97 -6.23 15.64 -13.72
N GLN A 98 -7.06 16.38 -14.45
CA GLN A 98 -8.24 15.84 -15.13
C GLN A 98 -7.85 14.81 -16.20
N LEU A 99 -6.79 15.09 -16.96
CA LEU A 99 -6.24 14.15 -17.94
C LEU A 99 -5.77 12.87 -17.24
N MET A 100 -5.00 12.99 -16.15
CA MET A 100 -4.53 11.83 -15.39
C MET A 100 -5.67 10.93 -14.89
N VAL A 101 -6.72 11.53 -14.32
CA VAL A 101 -7.90 10.79 -13.84
C VAL A 101 -8.73 10.19 -14.99
N SER A 102 -8.70 10.78 -16.18
CA SER A 102 -9.40 10.19 -17.34
C SER A 102 -8.69 8.96 -17.93
N LEU A 103 -7.40 8.78 -17.60
CA LEU A 103 -6.57 7.67 -18.06
C LEU A 103 -6.43 6.54 -17.03
N SER A 104 -6.92 6.76 -15.80
CA SER A 104 -6.96 5.77 -14.72
C SER A 104 -8.20 4.89 -14.81
#